data_AF-K9RNL4-F1
#
_entry.id   AF-K9RNL4-F1
#
_cell.length_a   1.000
_cell.length_b   1.000
_cell.length_c   1.000
_cell.angle_alpha   90.00
_cell.angle_beta   90.00
_cell.angle_gamma   90.00
#
_symmetry.space_group_name_H-M   'P 1'
#
loop_
_entity.id
_entity.type
_entity.pdbx_description
1 polymer ?
#
loop_
_entity_poly.entity_id
_entity_poly.type
_entity_poly.pdbx_seq_one_letter_code
_entity_poly.pdbx_strand_id
1 'polypeptide(L)'
;MNGNINLQADTDLPLRSATDVDLEVFNSIQGPDYKEGKPVEDMKRLFHKQVIVEDDVLLDTETIKVPGFIGIADEEIVINPQGQTVSGHEDIAKFLERYGLLVCTYQYNKDRYGKEIDLRRSPQSYSEINDLMEIFIKNEGHHSGTIVPAIREGGKKAFASFNEPDSYHRGLYGESGFIAVAQNLVFPEFVNSQQQRGYTDSIICWMALMNPFVKFSQNDFNGGDPTRVIDKASLKEFLKNCALASLGDESAIGFLNDVNNKAYCAEFVYIALNTPIYPFNLKGLTLLLNDEVKAKQILAIQEQQNSKQENILSNRSTNPEFQAFNIQMPVIPQDLQPLDVLMAKKGINIDSNSIPFPPFTLSQILRRAFRTLLPRHKDVNNPTIIKSQVKLFGYLEPLILKQLGLDNPHTEASEEATTAINEKVKAVKEFIAFIKSQLKQNYDSYAQLDSIIDKIMQQADELVGSSDAKYFIPPRIYVDLGQNDDDGNLPQGWGFKLNTLGALIDRGAIINTTTPQPPAPQPPPEIPETPPENNPPRRKSQMR
;
A
#
# COMPACT_ATOMS: atom_id res chain seq x y z
N MET A 1 -3.13 -18.80 26.03
CA MET A 1 -1.69 -18.64 26.28
C MET A 1 -1.29 -17.31 25.66
N ASN A 2 -0.89 -16.35 26.50
CA ASN A 2 -0.58 -14.99 26.10
C ASN A 2 0.80 -14.95 25.43
N GLY A 3 0.82 -14.79 24.11
CA GLY A 3 2.02 -14.47 23.34
C GLY A 3 1.89 -13.09 22.73
N ASN A 4 1.98 -12.04 23.57
CA ASN A 4 2.30 -10.71 23.06
C ASN A 4 3.73 -10.75 22.54
N ILE A 5 3.91 -11.17 21.28
CA ILE A 5 5.15 -10.90 20.56
C ILE A 5 5.08 -9.42 20.19
N ASN A 6 5.70 -8.62 21.04
CA ASN A 6 5.95 -7.21 20.84
C ASN A 6 6.99 -7.06 19.72
N LEU A 7 6.58 -7.28 18.47
CA LEU A 7 7.33 -6.88 17.27
C LEU A 7 6.98 -5.42 16.91
N GLN A 8 7.00 -4.52 17.90
CA GLN A 8 7.20 -3.12 17.57
C GLN A 8 8.66 -2.99 17.18
N ALA A 9 8.94 -3.02 15.88
CA ALA A 9 10.14 -2.39 15.38
C ALA A 9 10.13 -0.95 15.93
N ASP A 10 11.17 -0.58 16.67
CA ASP A 10 11.37 0.79 17.16
C ASP A 10 11.66 1.67 15.94
N THR A 11 10.60 2.09 15.25
CA THR A 11 10.66 2.82 13.97
C THR A 11 10.85 4.31 14.18
N ASP A 12 10.96 4.78 15.43
CA ASP A 12 11.07 6.17 15.85
C ASP A 12 9.94 7.11 15.38
N LEU A 13 8.93 6.61 14.64
CA LEU A 13 7.78 7.42 14.21
C LEU A 13 6.87 7.73 15.41
N PRO A 14 6.50 9.01 15.64
CA PRO A 14 5.69 9.39 16.78
C PRO A 14 4.24 8.92 16.59
N LEU A 15 3.91 7.84 17.28
CA LEU A 15 2.57 7.27 17.28
C LEU A 15 1.67 7.99 18.29
N ARG A 16 0.53 8.47 17.81
CA ARG A 16 -0.45 9.26 18.58
C ARG A 16 -1.74 8.48 18.76
N SER A 17 -2.40 8.69 19.90
CA SER A 17 -3.69 8.08 20.18
C SER A 17 -4.81 8.81 19.44
N ALA A 18 -5.98 8.18 19.31
CA ALA A 18 -7.17 8.83 18.75
C ALA A 18 -7.58 10.10 19.50
N THR A 19 -7.28 10.19 20.80
CA THR A 19 -7.59 11.36 21.64
C THR A 19 -6.61 12.51 21.46
N ASP A 20 -5.48 12.28 20.80
CA ASP A 20 -4.51 13.33 20.45
C ASP A 20 -4.86 14.01 19.12
N VAL A 21 -5.99 13.68 18.48
CA VAL A 21 -6.40 14.28 17.21
C VAL A 21 -7.52 15.29 17.47
N ASP A 22 -7.32 16.51 17.01
CA ASP A 22 -8.33 17.56 17.04
C ASP A 22 -9.36 17.32 15.94
N LEU A 23 -10.58 16.96 16.33
CA LEU A 23 -11.66 16.63 15.38
C LEU A 23 -12.13 17.83 14.56
N GLU A 24 -12.09 19.05 15.11
CA GLU A 24 -12.51 20.25 14.39
C GLU A 24 -11.55 20.53 13.24
N VAL A 25 -10.25 20.54 13.54
CA VAL A 25 -9.21 20.70 12.52
C VAL A 25 -9.24 19.54 11.55
N PHE A 26 -9.26 18.29 12.02
CA PHE A 26 -9.28 17.10 11.17
C PHE A 26 -10.43 17.11 10.17
N ASN A 27 -11.65 17.46 10.61
CA ASN A 27 -12.84 17.54 9.76
C ASN A 27 -12.85 18.75 8.83
N SER A 28 -12.16 19.84 9.18
CA SER A 28 -12.06 21.03 8.33
C SER A 28 -11.22 20.79 7.07
N ILE A 29 -10.29 19.82 7.13
CA ILE A 29 -9.39 19.52 6.02
C ILE A 29 -10.12 18.59 5.04
N GLN A 30 -10.18 18.94 3.76
CA GLN A 30 -10.75 18.07 2.72
C GLN A 30 -9.63 17.32 1.99
N GLY A 31 -9.85 16.04 1.69
CA GLY A 31 -8.93 15.27 0.84
C GLY A 31 -9.05 15.67 -0.64
N PRO A 32 -8.05 15.35 -1.47
CA PRO A 32 -8.07 15.66 -2.91
C PRO A 32 -9.19 14.94 -3.66
N ASP A 33 -9.64 13.80 -3.15
CA ASP A 33 -10.70 12.96 -3.74
C ASP A 33 -12.01 13.04 -2.93
N TYR A 34 -12.19 14.08 -2.10
CA TYR A 34 -13.33 14.20 -1.18
C TYR A 34 -14.70 14.13 -1.88
N LYS A 35 -15.54 13.17 -1.47
CA LYS A 35 -16.89 12.92 -2.02
C LYS A 35 -18.02 13.20 -1.01
N GLU A 36 -17.93 14.30 -0.27
CA GLU A 36 -19.00 14.75 0.66
C GLU A 36 -19.25 13.80 1.85
N GLY A 37 -18.18 13.28 2.47
CA GLY A 37 -18.28 12.47 3.70
C GLY A 37 -18.90 13.21 4.89
N LYS A 38 -19.38 12.46 5.89
CA LYS A 38 -19.82 13.08 7.15
C LYS A 38 -18.61 13.46 8.00
N PRO A 39 -18.70 14.51 8.82
CA PRO A 39 -17.68 14.80 9.82
C PRO A 39 -17.44 13.58 10.73
N VAL A 40 -16.18 13.29 11.02
CA VAL A 40 -15.80 12.28 11.99
C VAL A 40 -16.19 12.76 13.39
N GLU A 41 -17.01 11.97 14.07
CA GLU A 41 -17.49 12.27 15.42
C GLU A 41 -16.61 11.64 16.51
N ASP A 42 -15.91 10.56 16.18
CA ASP A 42 -15.00 9.85 17.07
C ASP A 42 -13.86 9.22 16.27
N MET A 43 -12.64 9.70 16.48
CA MET A 43 -11.45 9.16 15.81
C MET A 43 -11.20 7.68 16.12
N LYS A 44 -11.65 7.17 17.26
CA LYS A 44 -11.54 5.73 17.57
C LYS A 44 -12.35 4.88 16.61
N ARG A 45 -13.39 5.47 15.99
CA ARG A 45 -14.30 4.81 15.06
C ARG A 45 -14.00 5.13 13.60
N LEU A 46 -12.87 5.78 13.30
CA LEU A 46 -12.50 6.12 11.91
C LEU A 46 -12.48 4.89 10.98
N PHE A 47 -12.02 3.75 11.51
CA PHE A 47 -11.93 2.47 10.81
C PHE A 47 -13.08 1.52 11.12
N HIS A 48 -14.16 2.04 11.69
CA HIS A 48 -15.38 1.30 11.94
C HIS A 48 -16.37 1.47 10.80
N LYS A 49 -17.20 0.44 10.59
CA LYS A 49 -18.27 0.42 9.60
C LYS A 49 -19.60 0.11 10.27
N GLN A 50 -20.62 0.84 9.83
CA GLN A 50 -21.99 0.67 10.27
C GLN A 50 -22.74 -0.15 9.22
N VAL A 51 -23.33 -1.28 9.62
CA VAL A 51 -24.06 -2.18 8.73
C VAL A 51 -25.51 -2.29 9.20
N ILE A 52 -26.45 -1.87 8.36
CA ILE A 52 -27.89 -1.99 8.63
C ILE A 52 -28.38 -3.33 8.09
N VAL A 53 -29.05 -4.10 8.93
CA VAL A 53 -29.52 -5.46 8.60
C VAL A 53 -31.03 -5.52 8.43
N GLU A 54 -31.71 -4.81 9.34
CA GLU A 54 -33.16 -4.62 9.50
C GLU A 54 -33.40 -3.19 10.03
N ASP A 55 -34.64 -2.73 10.04
CA ASP A 55 -34.98 -1.32 10.28
C ASP A 55 -34.44 -0.75 11.62
N ASP A 56 -34.30 -1.59 12.65
CA ASP A 56 -33.81 -1.19 13.97
C ASP A 56 -32.45 -1.81 14.34
N VAL A 57 -31.81 -2.55 13.41
CA VAL A 57 -30.63 -3.37 13.73
C VAL A 57 -29.39 -2.89 12.97
N LEU A 58 -28.50 -2.26 13.73
CA LEU A 58 -27.21 -1.76 13.28
C LEU A 58 -26.06 -2.57 13.89
N LEU A 59 -25.13 -3.04 13.07
CA LEU A 59 -23.87 -3.61 13.51
C LEU A 59 -22.75 -2.57 13.34
N ASP A 60 -21.88 -2.48 14.34
CA ASP A 60 -20.68 -1.65 14.31
C ASP A 60 -19.45 -2.58 14.32
N THR A 61 -18.65 -2.52 13.26
CA THR A 61 -17.51 -3.43 13.05
C THR A 61 -16.24 -2.66 12.75
N GLU A 62 -15.18 -2.92 13.50
CA GLU A 62 -13.83 -2.44 13.20
C GLU A 62 -13.26 -3.26 12.05
N THR A 63 -12.92 -2.62 10.94
CA THR A 63 -12.42 -3.32 9.75
C THR A 63 -10.91 -3.18 9.53
N ILE A 64 -10.28 -2.17 10.16
CA ILE A 64 -8.84 -1.94 10.13
C ILE A 64 -8.37 -1.65 11.55
N LYS A 65 -7.38 -2.42 12.01
CA LYS A 65 -6.68 -2.15 13.26
C LYS A 65 -5.40 -1.38 12.96
N VAL A 66 -5.32 -0.14 13.44
CA VAL A 66 -4.09 0.64 13.44
C VAL A 66 -3.61 0.84 14.88
N PRO A 67 -2.30 0.79 15.15
CA PRO A 67 -1.77 1.00 16.49
C PRO A 67 -1.90 2.47 16.95
N GLY A 68 -2.11 3.39 16.02
CA GLY A 68 -2.31 4.82 16.27
C GLY A 68 -2.19 5.66 15.00
N PHE A 69 -2.03 6.97 15.19
CA PHE A 69 -1.95 7.97 14.14
C PHE A 69 -0.54 8.57 14.05
N ILE A 70 -0.06 8.82 12.84
CA ILE A 70 1.25 9.43 12.56
C ILE A 70 0.99 10.71 11.81
N GLY A 71 1.49 11.83 12.32
CA GLY A 71 1.33 13.14 11.70
C GLY A 71 2.34 13.34 10.58
N ILE A 72 1.86 13.63 9.38
CA ILE A 72 2.67 13.91 8.20
C ILE A 72 2.24 15.25 7.59
N ALA A 73 3.20 15.97 7.03
CA ALA A 73 2.95 17.18 6.26
C ALA A 73 4.10 17.33 5.26
N ASP A 74 3.79 17.78 4.04
CA ASP A 74 4.81 18.12 3.04
C ASP A 74 5.60 19.39 3.42
N GLU A 75 4.97 20.27 4.20
CA GLU A 75 5.60 21.45 4.77
C GLU A 75 6.56 21.05 5.91
N GLU A 76 7.78 21.61 5.91
CA GLU A 76 8.79 21.35 6.94
C GLU A 76 8.25 21.68 8.35
N ILE A 77 7.39 22.69 8.43
CA ILE A 77 6.81 23.21 9.67
C ILE A 77 5.34 23.49 9.43
N VAL A 78 4.50 23.02 10.34
CA VAL A 78 3.07 23.35 10.42
C VAL A 78 2.74 23.90 11.81
N ILE A 79 1.64 24.65 11.91
CA ILE A 79 1.09 25.10 13.19
C ILE A 79 0.02 24.10 13.63
N ASN A 80 0.20 23.51 14.82
CA ASN A 80 -0.78 22.58 15.39
C ASN A 80 -1.97 23.34 16.04
N PRO A 81 -3.01 22.64 16.52
CA PRO A 81 -4.20 23.29 17.07
C PRO A 81 -3.93 24.08 18.37
N GLN A 82 -2.78 23.85 19.03
CA GLN A 82 -2.33 24.60 20.20
C GLN A 82 -1.48 25.83 19.84
N GLY A 83 -1.36 26.15 18.55
CA GLY A 83 -0.51 27.26 18.07
C GLY A 83 0.99 26.97 18.14
N GLN A 84 1.39 25.71 18.33
CA GLN A 84 2.80 25.31 18.38
C GLN A 84 3.30 24.96 16.98
N THR A 85 4.53 25.40 16.70
CA THR A 85 5.34 24.98 15.56
C THR A 85 5.75 23.52 15.71
N VAL A 86 5.36 22.67 14.76
CA VAL A 86 5.66 21.23 14.74
C VAL A 86 6.08 20.79 13.34
N SER A 87 6.77 19.66 13.23
CA SER A 87 7.08 19.04 11.94
C SER A 87 6.47 17.64 11.87
N GLY A 88 5.82 17.31 10.76
CA GLY A 88 5.54 15.93 10.36
C GLY A 88 6.48 15.47 9.25
N HIS A 89 7.11 16.43 8.56
CA HIS A 89 8.06 16.19 7.48
C HIS A 89 9.32 15.49 7.97
N GLU A 90 9.90 16.00 9.06
CA GLU A 90 11.17 15.51 9.61
C GLU A 90 11.06 14.05 10.08
N ASP A 91 9.92 13.69 10.69
CA ASP A 91 9.68 12.32 11.20
C ASP A 91 9.67 11.31 10.05
N ILE A 92 8.96 11.62 8.96
CA ILE A 92 8.91 10.77 7.77
C ILE A 92 10.28 10.73 7.08
N ALA A 93 10.97 11.86 6.94
CA ALA A 93 12.30 11.91 6.34
C ALA A 93 13.33 11.05 7.11
N LYS A 94 13.31 11.10 8.45
CA LYS A 94 14.16 10.25 9.31
C LYS A 94 13.84 8.77 9.14
N PHE A 95 12.56 8.42 9.10
CA PHE A 95 12.13 7.04 8.85
C PHE A 95 12.67 6.53 7.50
N LEU A 96 12.51 7.32 6.43
CA LEU A 96 12.97 6.95 5.08
C LEU A 96 14.49 6.88 4.96
N GLU A 97 15.23 7.68 5.73
CA GLU A 97 16.70 7.57 5.82
C GLU A 97 17.13 6.24 6.46
N ARG A 98 16.35 5.70 7.39
CA ARG A 98 16.68 4.43 8.05
C ARG A 98 16.16 3.21 7.30
N TYR A 99 14.93 3.27 6.80
CA TYR A 99 14.19 2.10 6.28
C TYR A 99 13.93 2.15 4.77
N GLY A 100 14.31 3.22 4.09
CA GLY A 100 14.21 3.33 2.63
C GLY A 100 12.85 3.77 2.14
N LEU A 101 11.78 3.01 2.40
CA LEU A 101 10.45 3.26 1.83
C LEU A 101 9.31 2.99 2.81
N LEU A 102 8.15 3.58 2.53
CA LEU A 102 6.91 3.36 3.30
C LEU A 102 5.75 3.01 2.35
N VAL A 103 5.25 1.77 2.45
CA VAL A 103 4.12 1.31 1.64
C VAL A 103 2.83 1.84 2.25
N CYS A 104 1.96 2.41 1.41
CA CYS A 104 0.77 3.11 1.86
C CYS A 104 -0.47 2.64 1.09
N THR A 105 -1.56 2.40 1.83
CA THR A 105 -2.91 2.23 1.26
C THR A 105 -3.77 3.41 1.66
N TYR A 106 -4.18 4.24 0.69
CA TYR A 106 -5.13 5.34 0.88
C TYR A 106 -6.49 4.81 1.22
N GLN A 107 -7.17 5.51 2.12
CA GLN A 107 -8.46 5.12 2.65
C GLN A 107 -9.52 6.12 2.21
N TYR A 108 -10.65 5.62 1.70
CA TYR A 108 -11.86 6.43 1.50
C TYR A 108 -12.56 6.82 2.81
N ASN A 109 -12.08 6.32 3.96
CA ASN A 109 -12.79 6.43 5.23
C ASN A 109 -13.16 7.85 5.62
N LYS A 110 -12.39 8.89 5.22
CA LYS A 110 -12.78 10.29 5.49
C LYS A 110 -14.04 10.68 4.71
N ASP A 111 -14.04 10.36 3.42
CA ASP A 111 -15.08 10.73 2.46
C ASP A 111 -16.33 9.86 2.58
N ARG A 112 -16.20 8.71 3.26
CA ARG A 112 -17.27 7.74 3.48
C ARG A 112 -17.58 7.52 4.95
N TYR A 113 -17.00 8.31 5.86
CA TYR A 113 -17.26 8.18 7.28
C TYR A 113 -18.76 8.31 7.55
N GLY A 114 -19.29 7.43 8.41
CA GLY A 114 -20.71 7.42 8.77
C GLY A 114 -21.67 7.08 7.62
N LYS A 115 -21.16 6.62 6.46
CA LYS A 115 -21.97 6.01 5.41
C LYS A 115 -22.30 4.58 5.84
N GLU A 116 -23.58 4.32 6.05
CA GLU A 116 -24.06 3.01 6.44
C GLU A 116 -24.10 2.06 5.24
N ILE A 117 -23.83 0.78 5.51
CA ILE A 117 -24.00 -0.29 4.55
C ILE A 117 -25.39 -0.89 4.74
N ASP A 118 -26.31 -0.56 3.84
CA ASP A 118 -27.69 -1.04 3.93
C ASP A 118 -27.84 -2.41 3.27
N LEU A 119 -27.97 -3.46 4.08
CA LEU A 119 -28.24 -4.81 3.63
C LEU A 119 -29.75 -5.16 3.64
N ARG A 120 -30.66 -4.21 3.92
CA ARG A 120 -32.11 -4.51 3.97
C ARG A 120 -32.65 -4.92 2.60
N ARG A 121 -32.10 -4.34 1.53
CA ARG A 121 -32.43 -4.66 0.14
C ARG A 121 -31.19 -5.13 -0.63
N SER A 122 -31.42 -5.93 -1.65
CA SER A 122 -30.37 -6.25 -2.62
C SER A 122 -29.93 -4.96 -3.35
N PRO A 123 -28.64 -4.84 -3.71
CA PRO A 123 -28.18 -3.74 -4.55
C PRO A 123 -28.96 -3.77 -5.88
N GLN A 124 -29.42 -2.60 -6.33
CA GLN A 124 -30.28 -2.42 -7.50
C GLN A 124 -29.52 -1.87 -8.71
N SER A 125 -28.27 -1.47 -8.53
CA SER A 125 -27.42 -0.94 -9.60
C SER A 125 -26.00 -1.47 -9.53
N TYR A 126 -25.28 -1.41 -10.65
CA TYR A 126 -23.86 -1.73 -10.71
C TYR A 126 -23.03 -0.84 -9.77
N SER A 127 -23.41 0.43 -9.60
CA SER A 127 -22.76 1.36 -8.67
C SER A 127 -22.89 0.90 -7.22
N GLU A 128 -24.08 0.44 -6.80
CA GLU A 128 -24.28 -0.10 -5.44
C GLU A 128 -23.49 -1.40 -5.21
N ILE A 129 -23.36 -2.25 -6.22
CA ILE A 129 -22.53 -3.47 -6.16
C ILE A 129 -21.05 -3.11 -5.99
N ASN A 130 -20.55 -2.15 -6.77
CA ASN A 130 -19.17 -1.67 -6.66
C ASN A 130 -18.93 -1.03 -5.29
N ASP A 131 -19.87 -0.24 -4.77
CA ASP A 131 -19.76 0.36 -3.44
C ASP A 131 -19.62 -0.69 -2.34
N LEU A 132 -20.36 -1.81 -2.44
CA LEU A 132 -20.21 -2.92 -1.49
C LEU A 132 -18.81 -3.55 -1.62
N MET A 133 -18.29 -3.73 -2.83
CA MET A 133 -16.95 -4.28 -3.07
C MET A 133 -15.85 -3.36 -2.54
N GLU A 134 -15.93 -2.05 -2.78
CA GLU A 134 -15.00 -1.06 -2.21
C GLU A 134 -14.93 -1.21 -0.69
N ILE A 135 -16.09 -1.32 -0.04
CA ILE A 135 -16.13 -1.39 1.42
C ILE A 135 -15.68 -2.75 1.95
N PHE A 136 -16.06 -3.85 1.29
CA PHE A 136 -15.89 -5.18 1.83
C PHE A 136 -14.64 -5.91 1.33
N ILE A 137 -14.36 -5.84 0.03
CA ILE A 137 -13.21 -6.51 -0.58
C ILE A 137 -11.97 -5.62 -0.49
N LYS A 138 -12.10 -4.32 -0.77
CA LYS A 138 -10.97 -3.39 -0.65
C LYS A 138 -10.81 -2.78 0.75
N ASN A 139 -11.78 -2.99 1.64
CA ASN A 139 -11.78 -2.39 2.99
C ASN A 139 -11.63 -0.86 2.94
N GLU A 140 -12.29 -0.25 1.95
CA GLU A 140 -12.19 1.18 1.61
C GLU A 140 -10.79 1.65 1.21
N GLY A 141 -9.89 0.72 0.85
CA GLY A 141 -8.63 1.03 0.19
C GLY A 141 -8.86 1.62 -1.21
N HIS A 142 -8.73 2.94 -1.32
CA HIS A 142 -8.91 3.68 -2.57
C HIS A 142 -7.74 3.45 -3.53
N HIS A 143 -6.54 3.62 -3.00
CA HIS A 143 -5.33 3.72 -3.80
C HIS A 143 -4.15 3.15 -3.03
N SER A 144 -3.07 2.84 -3.73
CA SER A 144 -1.83 2.38 -3.14
C SER A 144 -0.64 3.04 -3.79
N GLY A 145 0.40 3.22 -3.01
CA GLY A 145 1.71 3.61 -3.52
C GLY A 145 2.72 3.62 -2.39
N THR A 146 3.86 4.21 -2.66
CA THR A 146 5.02 4.11 -1.77
C THR A 146 5.65 5.48 -1.60
N ILE A 147 5.80 5.92 -0.36
CA ILE A 147 6.58 7.11 -0.02
C ILE A 147 8.06 6.73 -0.06
N VAL A 148 8.85 7.52 -0.78
CA VAL A 148 10.28 7.31 -1.01
C VAL A 148 11.08 8.58 -0.68
N PRO A 149 12.39 8.47 -0.41
CA PRO A 149 13.22 9.63 -0.14
C PRO A 149 13.34 10.51 -1.39
N ALA A 150 13.30 11.81 -1.21
CA ALA A 150 13.52 12.81 -2.25
C ALA A 150 14.52 13.88 -1.76
N ILE A 151 15.11 14.61 -2.71
CA ILE A 151 16.03 15.71 -2.44
C ILE A 151 15.58 16.91 -3.27
N ARG A 152 15.05 17.93 -2.58
CA ARG A 152 14.58 19.19 -3.20
C ARG A 152 15.73 20.20 -3.33
N GLU A 153 15.42 21.38 -3.87
CA GLU A 153 16.38 22.47 -4.06
C GLU A 153 17.22 22.76 -2.78
N GLY A 154 18.50 23.04 -2.99
CA GLY A 154 19.45 23.25 -1.89
C GLY A 154 19.90 21.97 -1.17
N GLY A 155 19.54 20.78 -1.66
CA GLY A 155 19.93 19.50 -1.05
C GLY A 155 19.06 19.12 0.16
N LYS A 156 17.89 19.76 0.30
CA LYS A 156 16.97 19.50 1.41
C LYS A 156 16.36 18.12 1.29
N LYS A 157 16.49 17.32 2.37
CA LYS A 157 15.82 16.02 2.49
C LYS A 157 14.31 16.24 2.48
N ALA A 158 13.64 15.48 1.63
CA ALA A 158 12.20 15.46 1.50
C ALA A 158 11.74 14.03 1.24
N PHE A 159 10.47 13.90 0.93
CA PHE A 159 9.90 12.69 0.38
C PHE A 159 9.02 13.02 -0.80
N ALA A 160 8.79 12.01 -1.60
CA ALA A 160 7.84 12.00 -2.69
C ALA A 160 7.28 10.57 -2.75
N SER A 161 6.60 10.23 -3.83
CA SER A 161 6.01 8.92 -3.96
C SER A 161 6.09 8.34 -5.35
N PHE A 162 6.06 7.02 -5.41
CA PHE A 162 5.71 6.28 -6.60
C PHE A 162 4.34 5.61 -6.45
N ASN A 163 3.52 5.75 -7.47
CA ASN A 163 2.16 5.23 -7.56
C ASN A 163 1.71 5.14 -9.02
N GLU A 164 0.64 4.40 -9.30
CA GLU A 164 0.03 4.36 -10.64
C GLU A 164 -1.45 4.74 -10.60
N PRO A 165 -1.96 5.74 -11.34
CA PRO A 165 -1.24 6.45 -12.39
C PRO A 165 -0.09 7.30 -11.84
N ASP A 166 1.03 7.30 -12.55
CA ASP A 166 2.29 8.01 -12.26
C ASP A 166 2.10 9.51 -11.91
N SER A 167 1.06 10.16 -12.44
CA SER A 167 0.71 11.55 -12.12
C SER A 167 -0.15 11.75 -10.87
N TYR A 168 -0.60 10.67 -10.23
CA TYR A 168 -1.60 10.73 -9.17
C TYR A 168 -1.05 11.45 -7.93
N HIS A 169 -1.84 12.42 -7.44
CA HIS A 169 -1.44 13.36 -6.37
C HIS A 169 -0.10 14.05 -6.62
N ARG A 170 0.26 14.26 -7.91
CA ARG A 170 1.50 14.94 -8.33
C ARG A 170 2.77 14.28 -7.78
N GLY A 171 2.73 12.97 -7.51
CA GLY A 171 3.89 12.27 -6.93
C GLY A 171 4.27 12.74 -5.52
N LEU A 172 3.39 13.49 -4.83
CA LEU A 172 3.58 13.95 -3.47
C LEU A 172 2.61 13.21 -2.53
N TYR A 173 3.12 12.70 -1.42
CA TYR A 173 2.32 12.10 -0.34
C TYR A 173 2.48 12.98 0.89
N GLY A 174 1.42 13.64 1.35
CA GLY A 174 1.54 14.67 2.38
C GLY A 174 0.63 15.88 2.19
N GLU A 175 -0.13 15.93 1.08
CA GLU A 175 -1.17 16.94 0.89
C GLU A 175 -2.22 16.84 2.01
N SER A 176 -2.58 17.96 2.61
CA SER A 176 -3.55 17.99 3.71
C SER A 176 -4.84 17.27 3.32
N GLY A 177 -5.29 16.36 4.19
CA GLY A 177 -6.60 15.71 4.06
C GLY A 177 -6.59 14.25 3.65
N PHE A 178 -5.44 13.73 3.20
CA PHE A 178 -5.31 12.30 2.94
C PHE A 178 -5.32 11.49 4.24
N ILE A 179 -5.79 10.24 4.13
CA ILE A 179 -5.65 9.22 5.17
C ILE A 179 -5.07 7.99 4.49
N ALA A 180 -3.94 7.50 5.00
CA ALA A 180 -3.35 6.26 4.51
C ALA A 180 -2.93 5.36 5.67
N VAL A 181 -3.08 4.04 5.51
CA VAL A 181 -2.47 3.08 6.41
C VAL A 181 -1.06 2.82 5.91
N ALA A 182 -0.07 3.10 6.74
CA ALA A 182 1.35 3.01 6.41
C ALA A 182 1.99 1.76 6.98
N GLN A 183 2.89 1.17 6.19
CA GLN A 183 3.52 -0.10 6.50
C GLN A 183 4.99 -0.12 6.11
N ASN A 184 5.79 -0.80 6.93
CA ASN A 184 7.18 -1.09 6.62
C ASN A 184 7.40 -2.56 6.29
N LEU A 185 8.54 -2.82 5.64
CA LEU A 185 9.02 -4.17 5.39
C LEU A 185 9.83 -4.64 6.61
N VAL A 186 9.51 -5.82 7.10
CA VAL A 186 10.22 -6.50 8.18
C VAL A 186 10.87 -7.75 7.59
N PHE A 187 12.17 -7.65 7.32
CA PHE A 187 12.97 -8.76 6.81
C PHE A 187 13.30 -9.77 7.92
N PRO A 188 13.61 -11.03 7.56
CA PRO A 188 14.14 -12.02 8.50
C PRO A 188 15.38 -11.50 9.26
N GLU A 189 15.52 -11.89 10.52
CA GLU A 189 16.56 -11.37 11.43
C GLU A 189 18.00 -11.51 10.91
N PHE A 190 18.29 -12.51 10.07
CA PHE A 190 19.62 -12.71 9.50
C PHE A 190 19.95 -11.74 8.36
N VAL A 191 18.96 -11.02 7.82
CA VAL A 191 19.16 -9.94 6.85
C VAL A 191 19.52 -8.70 7.65
N ASN A 192 20.78 -8.30 7.63
CA ASN A 192 21.24 -7.17 8.44
C ASN A 192 20.71 -5.83 7.90
N SER A 193 20.77 -4.76 8.69
CA SER A 193 20.21 -3.44 8.32
C SER A 193 20.76 -2.86 7.02
N GLN A 194 22.04 -3.11 6.69
CA GLN A 194 22.62 -2.66 5.42
C GLN A 194 22.02 -3.42 4.23
N GLN A 195 21.80 -4.73 4.37
CA GLN A 195 21.14 -5.54 3.35
C GLN A 195 19.66 -5.16 3.21
N GLN A 196 18.95 -4.96 4.32
CA GLN A 196 17.55 -4.49 4.31
C GLN A 196 17.45 -3.18 3.54
N ARG A 197 18.30 -2.21 3.87
CA ARG A 197 18.39 -0.92 3.17
C ARG A 197 18.69 -1.11 1.68
N GLY A 198 19.65 -1.97 1.33
CA GLY A 198 19.97 -2.28 -0.06
C GLY A 198 18.80 -2.89 -0.84
N TYR A 199 17.99 -3.76 -0.20
CA TYR A 199 16.79 -4.30 -0.83
C TYR A 199 15.70 -3.25 -1.00
N THR A 200 15.46 -2.38 -0.02
CA THR A 200 14.48 -1.28 -0.16
C THR A 200 14.92 -0.26 -1.19
N ASP A 201 16.21 0.08 -1.25
CA ASP A 201 16.77 0.94 -2.29
C ASP A 201 16.62 0.30 -3.68
N SER A 202 16.83 -1.01 -3.78
CA SER A 202 16.62 -1.75 -5.03
C SER A 202 15.16 -1.70 -5.47
N ILE A 203 14.21 -1.79 -4.53
CA ILE A 203 12.77 -1.65 -4.82
C ILE A 203 12.51 -0.26 -5.38
N ILE A 204 13.06 0.80 -4.77
CA ILE A 204 12.92 2.19 -5.26
C ILE A 204 13.44 2.32 -6.70
N CYS A 205 14.61 1.76 -7.03
CA CYS A 205 15.12 1.77 -8.40
C CYS A 205 14.20 1.06 -9.39
N TRP A 206 13.62 -0.09 -9.00
CA TRP A 206 12.66 -0.78 -9.84
C TRP A 206 11.37 0.01 -10.03
N MET A 207 10.84 0.62 -8.97
CA MET A 207 9.67 1.51 -9.09
C MET A 207 9.95 2.64 -10.07
N ALA A 208 11.08 3.34 -9.91
CA ALA A 208 11.51 4.41 -10.80
C ALA A 208 11.65 3.96 -12.27
N LEU A 209 12.15 2.74 -12.51
CA LEU A 209 12.29 2.20 -13.86
C LEU A 209 10.93 1.78 -14.46
N MET A 210 10.01 1.26 -13.64
CA MET A 210 8.70 0.75 -14.10
C MET A 210 7.67 1.86 -14.35
N ASN A 211 7.61 2.86 -13.47
CA ASN A 211 6.56 3.90 -13.42
C ASN A 211 6.34 4.64 -14.76
N PRO A 212 7.37 4.95 -15.58
CA PRO A 212 7.16 5.62 -16.86
C PRO A 212 6.49 4.76 -17.95
N PHE A 213 6.41 3.44 -17.76
CA PHE A 213 5.96 2.50 -18.80
C PHE A 213 4.74 1.69 -18.40
N VAL A 214 4.61 1.37 -17.12
CA VAL A 214 3.47 0.65 -16.58
C VAL A 214 2.28 1.60 -16.55
N LYS A 215 1.21 1.28 -17.29
CA LYS A 215 0.03 2.15 -17.36
C LYS A 215 -1.11 1.57 -16.56
N PHE A 216 -1.83 2.46 -15.90
CA PHE A 216 -3.15 2.16 -15.36
C PHE A 216 -4.15 1.91 -16.50
N SER A 217 -4.96 0.86 -16.37
CA SER A 217 -6.08 0.56 -17.25
C SER A 217 -7.26 1.51 -17.00
N GLN A 218 -7.68 2.27 -18.01
CA GLN A 218 -8.80 3.22 -17.90
C GLN A 218 -10.14 2.57 -17.51
N ASN A 219 -10.28 1.26 -17.69
CA ASN A 219 -11.49 0.52 -17.33
C ASN A 219 -11.32 -0.10 -15.94
N ASP A 220 -11.88 0.57 -14.94
CA ASP A 220 -12.50 -0.01 -13.73
C ASP A 220 -11.71 -1.15 -13.07
N PHE A 221 -10.38 -1.03 -12.95
CA PHE A 221 -9.58 -2.00 -12.20
C PHE A 221 -9.95 -1.88 -10.74
N ASN A 222 -10.73 -2.85 -10.30
CA ASN A 222 -11.49 -2.75 -9.07
C ASN A 222 -10.75 -3.44 -7.92
N GLY A 223 -9.41 -3.36 -7.91
CA GLY A 223 -8.56 -4.02 -6.89
C GLY A 223 -8.88 -5.49 -6.68
N GLY A 224 -9.61 -6.10 -7.62
CA GLY A 224 -10.14 -7.43 -7.54
C GLY A 224 -9.90 -8.17 -8.84
N ASP A 225 -9.15 -7.59 -9.78
CA ASP A 225 -8.77 -8.25 -11.04
C ASP A 225 -7.59 -9.18 -10.88
N PRO A 226 -7.49 -10.23 -11.71
CA PRO A 226 -6.49 -11.24 -11.50
C PRO A 226 -5.12 -10.67 -11.88
N THR A 227 -4.15 -10.81 -10.99
CA THR A 227 -2.78 -10.35 -11.29
C THR A 227 -2.08 -11.32 -12.24
N ARG A 228 -1.28 -10.78 -13.15
CA ARG A 228 -0.47 -11.60 -14.07
C ARG A 228 0.86 -12.03 -13.47
N VAL A 229 1.36 -11.29 -12.47
CA VAL A 229 2.63 -11.59 -11.82
C VAL A 229 2.35 -12.47 -10.60
N ILE A 230 2.35 -13.78 -10.81
CA ILE A 230 2.00 -14.77 -9.77
C ILE A 230 3.18 -15.63 -9.32
N ASP A 231 4.26 -15.61 -10.09
CA ASP A 231 5.43 -16.46 -9.89
C ASP A 231 6.72 -15.79 -10.40
N LYS A 232 7.84 -16.48 -10.24
CA LYS A 232 9.16 -15.98 -10.62
C LYS A 232 9.32 -15.80 -12.13
N ALA A 233 8.60 -16.59 -12.93
CA ALA A 233 8.70 -16.55 -14.40
C ALA A 233 7.97 -15.33 -14.97
N SER A 234 6.71 -15.15 -14.57
CA SER A 234 5.89 -13.97 -14.90
C SER A 234 6.53 -12.67 -14.39
N LEU A 235 7.08 -12.67 -13.17
CA LEU A 235 7.84 -11.53 -12.65
C LEU A 235 9.08 -11.23 -13.51
N LYS A 236 9.84 -12.26 -13.90
CA LYS A 236 11.02 -12.09 -14.75
C LYS A 236 10.65 -11.49 -16.10
N GLU A 237 9.60 -11.98 -16.72
CA GLU A 237 9.12 -11.46 -18.01
C GLU A 237 8.69 -9.99 -17.89
N PHE A 238 7.91 -9.66 -16.87
CA PHE A 238 7.44 -8.29 -16.64
C PHE A 238 8.60 -7.32 -16.42
N LEU A 239 9.51 -7.65 -15.51
CA LEU A 239 10.68 -6.80 -15.20
C LEU A 239 11.64 -6.71 -16.38
N LYS A 240 11.84 -7.79 -17.15
CA LYS A 240 12.65 -7.77 -18.37
C LYS A 240 12.07 -6.81 -19.40
N ASN A 241 10.76 -6.80 -19.61
CA ASN A 241 10.13 -5.85 -20.53
C ASN A 241 10.22 -4.41 -20.01
N CYS A 242 10.06 -4.15 -18.72
CA CYS A 242 10.31 -2.82 -18.16
C CYS A 242 11.76 -2.36 -18.42
N ALA A 243 12.73 -3.23 -18.15
CA ALA A 243 14.15 -2.96 -18.36
C ALA A 243 14.47 -2.70 -19.85
N LEU A 244 13.93 -3.48 -20.78
CA LEU A 244 14.12 -3.26 -22.21
C LEU A 244 13.40 -2.00 -22.72
N ALA A 245 12.21 -1.70 -22.21
CA ALA A 245 11.49 -0.47 -22.54
C ALA A 245 12.28 0.78 -22.11
N SER A 246 13.00 0.71 -20.97
CA SER A 246 13.94 1.75 -20.56
C SER A 246 15.12 1.94 -21.51
N LEU A 247 15.39 0.99 -22.40
CA LEU A 247 16.40 1.12 -23.46
C LEU A 247 15.79 1.49 -24.82
N GLY A 248 14.49 1.79 -24.87
CA GLY A 248 13.77 2.14 -26.11
C GLY A 248 13.35 0.94 -26.96
N ASP A 249 13.26 -0.27 -26.39
CA ASP A 249 12.77 -1.45 -27.11
C ASP A 249 11.26 -1.35 -27.38
N GLU A 250 10.88 -1.20 -28.65
CA GLU A 250 9.49 -1.03 -29.06
C GLU A 250 8.63 -2.29 -28.83
N SER A 251 9.20 -3.49 -28.87
CA SER A 251 8.45 -4.72 -28.56
C SER A 251 8.13 -4.79 -27.07
N ALA A 252 9.08 -4.40 -26.21
CA ALA A 252 8.86 -4.31 -24.78
C ALA A 252 7.84 -3.22 -24.41
N ILE A 253 7.89 -2.06 -25.08
CA ILE A 253 6.87 -1.02 -24.96
C ILE A 253 5.50 -1.52 -25.43
N GLY A 254 5.46 -2.28 -26.54
CA GLY A 254 4.24 -2.93 -27.04
C GLY A 254 3.64 -3.90 -26.01
N PHE A 255 4.47 -4.75 -25.41
CA PHE A 255 4.08 -5.66 -24.33
C PHE A 255 3.43 -4.90 -23.17
N LEU A 256 4.04 -3.82 -22.68
CA LEU A 256 3.54 -3.05 -21.53
C LEU A 256 2.28 -2.21 -21.84
N ASN A 257 2.03 -1.91 -23.12
CA ASN A 257 0.81 -1.23 -23.55
C ASN A 257 -0.38 -2.19 -23.76
N ASP A 258 -0.14 -3.49 -23.85
CA ASP A 258 -1.21 -4.50 -23.89
C ASP A 258 -2.08 -4.39 -22.63
N VAL A 259 -3.39 -4.40 -22.81
CA VAL A 259 -4.35 -4.26 -21.71
C VAL A 259 -4.16 -5.33 -20.63
N ASN A 260 -3.67 -6.52 -20.99
CA ASN A 260 -3.43 -7.62 -20.08
C ASN A 260 -2.18 -7.42 -19.19
N ASN A 261 -1.25 -6.55 -19.59
CA ASN A 261 0.01 -6.29 -18.89
C ASN A 261 0.03 -4.92 -18.20
N LYS A 262 -1.10 -4.21 -18.24
CA LYS A 262 -1.30 -3.00 -17.44
C LYS A 262 -1.42 -3.39 -15.97
N ALA A 263 -0.81 -2.61 -15.09
CA ALA A 263 -0.88 -2.85 -13.66
C ALA A 263 -1.66 -1.72 -12.97
N TYR A 264 -2.52 -2.11 -12.04
CA TYR A 264 -3.18 -1.18 -11.11
C TYR A 264 -2.20 -0.69 -10.04
N CYS A 265 -2.56 0.38 -9.29
CA CYS A 265 -1.69 0.98 -8.27
C CYS A 265 -1.16 -0.03 -7.23
N ALA A 266 -2.04 -0.92 -6.77
CA ALA A 266 -1.68 -1.97 -5.82
C ALA A 266 -0.80 -3.04 -6.48
N GLU A 267 -1.07 -3.42 -7.73
CA GLU A 267 -0.25 -4.40 -8.46
C GLU A 267 1.15 -3.85 -8.78
N PHE A 268 1.25 -2.57 -9.14
CA PHE A 268 2.54 -1.88 -9.34
C PHE A 268 3.43 -1.96 -8.10
N VAL A 269 2.89 -1.62 -6.92
CA VAL A 269 3.63 -1.73 -5.65
C VAL A 269 3.98 -3.20 -5.38
N TYR A 270 3.06 -4.13 -5.61
CA TYR A 270 3.28 -5.56 -5.39
C TYR A 270 4.40 -6.14 -6.27
N ILE A 271 4.43 -5.77 -7.55
CA ILE A 271 5.49 -6.17 -8.48
C ILE A 271 6.82 -5.64 -7.96
N ALA A 272 6.86 -4.35 -7.56
CA ALA A 272 8.06 -3.72 -7.03
C ALA A 272 8.59 -4.43 -5.78
N LEU A 273 7.70 -4.76 -4.83
CA LEU A 273 8.02 -5.46 -3.60
C LEU A 273 8.60 -6.86 -3.83
N ASN A 274 8.32 -7.49 -4.98
CA ASN A 274 8.88 -8.79 -5.35
C ASN A 274 10.24 -8.73 -6.08
N THR A 275 10.70 -7.53 -6.45
CA THR A 275 11.99 -7.32 -7.13
C THR A 275 13.27 -7.67 -6.36
N PRO A 276 13.31 -7.87 -5.02
CA PRO A 276 14.55 -8.26 -4.31
C PRO A 276 15.24 -9.54 -4.81
N ILE A 277 14.58 -10.38 -5.61
CA ILE A 277 15.21 -11.53 -6.29
C ILE A 277 16.02 -11.14 -7.55
N TYR A 278 15.88 -9.90 -8.01
CA TYR A 278 16.68 -9.28 -9.06
C TYR A 278 17.19 -7.91 -8.57
N PRO A 279 18.16 -7.85 -7.64
CA PRO A 279 18.67 -6.58 -7.13
C PRO A 279 19.11 -5.66 -8.26
N PHE A 280 18.84 -4.36 -8.13
CA PHE A 280 19.16 -3.33 -9.14
C PHE A 280 20.66 -2.98 -9.14
N ASN A 281 21.50 -4.01 -9.28
CA ASN A 281 22.94 -3.92 -9.46
C ASN A 281 23.34 -4.71 -10.71
N LEU A 282 24.62 -4.66 -11.09
CA LEU A 282 25.08 -5.29 -12.33
C LEU A 282 24.77 -6.78 -12.40
N LYS A 283 24.95 -7.50 -11.28
CA LYS A 283 24.70 -8.95 -11.21
C LYS A 283 23.21 -9.29 -11.34
N GLY A 284 22.35 -8.58 -10.62
CA GLY A 284 20.90 -8.83 -10.65
C GLY A 284 20.28 -8.48 -12.01
N LEU A 285 20.66 -7.33 -12.59
CA LEU A 285 20.21 -6.95 -13.95
C LEU A 285 20.73 -7.91 -15.02
N THR A 286 21.99 -8.37 -14.92
CA THR A 286 22.54 -9.38 -15.85
C THR A 286 21.79 -10.71 -15.71
N LEU A 287 21.45 -11.13 -14.50
CA LEU A 287 20.66 -12.35 -14.25
C LEU A 287 19.26 -12.25 -14.87
N LEU A 288 18.62 -11.09 -14.76
CA LEU A 288 17.31 -10.83 -15.32
C LEU A 288 17.34 -10.85 -16.86
N LEU A 289 18.25 -10.08 -17.46
CA LEU A 289 18.30 -9.84 -18.91
C LEU A 289 19.02 -10.93 -19.68
N ASN A 290 19.90 -11.68 -19.02
CA ASN A 290 20.92 -12.51 -19.64
C ASN A 290 21.82 -11.70 -20.60
N ASP A 291 22.12 -10.45 -20.25
CA ASP A 291 22.88 -9.50 -21.06
C ASP A 291 23.55 -8.44 -20.17
N GLU A 292 24.86 -8.54 -19.98
CA GLU A 292 25.63 -7.60 -19.14
C GLU A 292 25.76 -6.21 -19.79
N VAL A 293 25.78 -6.13 -21.12
CA VAL A 293 25.93 -4.85 -21.84
C VAL A 293 24.68 -4.01 -21.62
N LYS A 294 23.49 -4.61 -21.79
CA LYS A 294 22.23 -3.93 -21.49
C LYS A 294 22.09 -3.59 -20.02
N ALA A 295 22.53 -4.48 -19.11
CA ALA A 295 22.56 -4.18 -17.68
C ALA A 295 23.39 -2.91 -17.37
N LYS A 296 24.56 -2.75 -17.98
CA LYS A 296 25.38 -1.53 -17.84
C LYS A 296 24.70 -0.29 -18.41
N GLN A 297 23.98 -0.41 -19.52
CA GLN A 297 23.22 0.71 -20.09
C GLN A 297 22.10 1.18 -19.15
N ILE A 298 21.41 0.25 -18.48
CA ILE A 298 20.39 0.58 -17.48
C ILE A 298 21.00 1.29 -16.25
N LEU A 299 22.16 0.81 -15.78
CA LEU A 299 22.88 1.49 -14.68
C LEU A 299 23.35 2.89 -15.10
N ALA A 300 23.70 3.11 -16.37
CA ALA A 300 24.02 4.44 -16.88
C ALA A 300 22.79 5.39 -16.86
N ILE A 301 21.58 4.87 -17.08
CA ILE A 301 20.34 5.66 -16.92
C ILE A 301 20.14 6.07 -15.45
N GLN A 302 20.42 5.17 -14.50
CA GLN A 302 20.43 5.51 -13.07
C GLN A 302 21.43 6.63 -12.76
N GLU A 303 22.65 6.56 -13.30
CA GLU A 303 23.66 7.62 -13.14
C GLU A 303 23.21 8.95 -13.74
N GLN A 304 22.55 8.93 -14.90
CA GLN A 304 21.96 10.12 -15.53
C GLN A 304 20.87 10.75 -14.63
N GLN A 305 19.93 9.94 -14.14
CA GLN A 305 18.87 10.41 -13.22
C GLN A 305 19.48 11.08 -11.98
N ASN A 306 20.47 10.44 -11.37
CA ASN A 306 21.09 10.96 -10.15
C ASN A 306 21.96 12.20 -10.39
N SER A 307 22.54 12.32 -11.58
CA SER A 307 23.32 13.50 -12.00
C SER A 307 22.47 14.61 -12.61
N LYS A 308 21.13 14.48 -12.54
CA LYS A 308 20.15 15.44 -13.09
C LYS A 308 20.32 15.66 -14.60
N GLN A 309 20.67 14.59 -15.31
CA GLN A 309 20.75 14.56 -16.76
C GLN A 309 19.46 13.95 -17.33
N GLU A 310 18.93 14.58 -18.37
CA GLU A 310 17.79 14.07 -19.11
C GLU A 310 18.01 12.62 -19.54
N ASN A 311 17.01 11.79 -19.28
CA ASN A 311 17.02 10.39 -19.63
C ASN A 311 15.61 9.94 -20.01
N ILE A 312 15.50 8.73 -20.56
CA ILE A 312 14.20 8.19 -21.01
C ILE A 312 13.18 8.05 -19.89
N LEU A 313 13.61 7.77 -18.65
CA LEU A 313 12.71 7.60 -17.52
C LEU A 313 12.10 8.94 -17.12
N SER A 314 12.92 9.96 -16.91
CA SER A 314 12.45 11.31 -16.59
C SER A 314 11.58 11.89 -17.72
N ASN A 315 11.93 11.62 -18.99
CA ASN A 315 11.18 12.14 -20.14
C ASN A 315 9.80 11.49 -20.34
N ARG A 316 9.65 10.22 -19.93
CA ARG A 316 8.39 9.48 -20.07
C ARG A 316 7.52 9.51 -18.83
N SER A 317 8.11 9.74 -17.66
CA SER A 317 7.36 9.88 -16.42
C SER A 317 6.46 11.11 -16.48
N THR A 318 5.35 11.03 -15.77
CA THR A 318 4.36 12.07 -15.50
C THR A 318 4.36 12.48 -14.02
N ASN A 319 5.17 11.84 -13.18
CA ASN A 319 5.47 12.26 -11.83
C ASN A 319 6.42 13.47 -11.83
N PRO A 320 5.96 14.65 -11.40
CA PRO A 320 6.74 15.88 -11.47
C PRO A 320 7.99 15.85 -10.59
N GLU A 321 7.99 15.13 -9.46
CA GLU A 321 9.16 15.01 -8.60
C GLU A 321 10.26 14.15 -9.23
N PHE A 322 9.88 13.12 -9.98
CA PHE A 322 10.84 12.30 -10.73
C PHE A 322 11.36 13.02 -11.98
N GLN A 323 10.49 13.75 -12.71
CA GLN A 323 10.86 14.63 -13.82
C GLN A 323 11.83 15.74 -13.38
N ALA A 324 11.63 16.30 -12.19
CA ALA A 324 12.50 17.32 -11.60
C ALA A 324 13.81 16.76 -11.02
N PHE A 325 14.04 15.44 -11.13
CA PHE A 325 15.18 14.73 -10.55
C PHE A 325 15.28 14.83 -9.01
N ASN A 326 14.16 15.11 -8.33
CA ASN A 326 14.11 15.16 -6.87
C ASN A 326 14.12 13.75 -6.27
N ILE A 327 13.47 12.80 -6.94
CA ILE A 327 13.58 11.38 -6.59
C ILE A 327 14.83 10.80 -7.27
N GLN A 328 15.74 10.31 -6.44
CA GLN A 328 16.98 9.67 -6.87
C GLN A 328 16.77 8.16 -7.00
N MET A 329 17.56 7.50 -7.86
CA MET A 329 17.65 6.05 -7.95
C MET A 329 18.88 5.58 -7.14
N PRO A 330 18.74 5.11 -5.88
CA PRO A 330 19.88 4.90 -5.00
C PRO A 330 20.87 3.85 -5.52
N VAL A 331 22.17 4.05 -5.31
CA VAL A 331 23.20 3.09 -5.76
C VAL A 331 23.14 1.81 -4.91
N ILE A 332 22.91 0.68 -5.57
CA ILE A 332 22.77 -0.62 -4.89
C ILE A 332 24.14 -1.28 -4.71
N PRO A 333 24.45 -1.85 -3.52
CA PRO A 333 25.72 -2.54 -3.30
C PRO A 333 25.93 -3.69 -4.32
N GLN A 334 27.14 -3.77 -4.89
CA GLN A 334 27.50 -4.75 -5.93
C GLN A 334 27.60 -6.20 -5.39
N ASP A 335 27.71 -6.33 -4.07
CA ASP A 335 27.72 -7.60 -3.35
C ASP A 335 26.35 -7.98 -2.79
N LEU A 336 25.32 -7.11 -2.91
CA LEU A 336 23.94 -7.45 -2.56
C LEU A 336 23.47 -8.59 -3.48
N GLN A 337 23.23 -9.74 -2.87
CA GLN A 337 22.80 -10.95 -3.57
C GLN A 337 21.28 -10.95 -3.74
N PRO A 338 20.75 -11.62 -4.76
CA PRO A 338 19.32 -11.96 -4.83
C PRO A 338 18.81 -12.52 -3.51
N LEU A 339 17.63 -12.06 -3.08
CA LEU A 339 17.08 -12.43 -1.78
C LEU A 339 16.89 -13.95 -1.68
N ASP A 340 16.33 -14.59 -2.71
CA ASP A 340 16.16 -16.06 -2.79
C ASP A 340 17.47 -16.84 -2.59
N VAL A 341 18.58 -16.36 -3.18
CA VAL A 341 19.91 -16.92 -2.97
C VAL A 341 20.37 -16.77 -1.53
N LEU A 342 20.11 -15.61 -0.91
CA LEU A 342 20.42 -15.38 0.50
C LEU A 342 19.59 -16.30 1.42
N MET A 343 18.29 -16.47 1.14
CA MET A 343 17.39 -17.38 1.87
C MET A 343 17.92 -18.82 1.81
N ALA A 344 18.26 -19.30 0.61
CA ALA A 344 18.77 -20.65 0.41
C ALA A 344 20.10 -20.89 1.15
N LYS A 345 21.01 -19.90 1.15
CA LYS A 345 22.27 -19.95 1.93
C LYS A 345 22.06 -20.03 3.43
N LYS A 346 20.91 -19.58 3.93
CA LYS A 346 20.52 -19.66 5.34
C LYS A 346 19.68 -20.89 5.65
N GLY A 347 19.57 -21.83 4.71
CA GLY A 347 18.86 -23.10 4.88
C GLY A 347 17.34 -22.97 4.83
N ILE A 348 16.81 -21.85 4.32
CA ILE A 348 15.38 -21.68 4.15
C ILE A 348 14.99 -22.34 2.82
N ASN A 349 14.14 -23.36 2.91
CA ASN A 349 13.58 -24.03 1.75
C ASN A 349 12.47 -23.17 1.16
N ILE A 350 12.73 -22.61 -0.02
CA ILE A 350 11.76 -21.83 -0.80
C ILE A 350 11.43 -22.59 -2.06
N ASP A 351 10.17 -22.54 -2.49
CA ASP A 351 9.78 -23.06 -3.80
C ASP A 351 10.51 -22.24 -4.88
N SER A 352 11.19 -22.93 -5.80
CA SER A 352 12.01 -22.30 -6.86
C SER A 352 11.22 -21.37 -7.79
N ASN A 353 9.91 -21.57 -7.91
CA ASN A 353 9.02 -20.75 -8.73
C ASN A 353 8.29 -19.67 -7.92
N SER A 354 8.34 -19.73 -6.60
CA SER A 354 7.68 -18.73 -5.75
C SER A 354 8.42 -17.38 -5.74
N ILE A 355 7.70 -16.36 -5.28
CA ILE A 355 8.16 -14.98 -5.16
C ILE A 355 8.11 -14.53 -3.69
N PRO A 356 8.92 -13.53 -3.28
CA PRO A 356 9.05 -13.10 -1.88
C PRO A 356 7.72 -12.80 -1.18
N PHE A 357 6.79 -12.20 -1.92
CA PHE A 357 5.52 -11.66 -1.46
C PHE A 357 4.43 -12.13 -2.43
N PRO A 358 3.76 -13.27 -2.17
CA PRO A 358 2.81 -13.88 -3.08
C PRO A 358 1.45 -13.13 -3.14
N PRO A 359 0.69 -13.30 -4.22
CA PRO A 359 -0.64 -12.71 -4.36
C PRO A 359 -1.67 -13.43 -3.47
N PHE A 360 -2.86 -12.84 -3.31
CA PHE A 360 -3.97 -13.51 -2.63
C PHE A 360 -4.70 -14.44 -3.57
N THR A 361 -5.12 -15.60 -3.11
CA THR A 361 -6.14 -16.39 -3.80
C THR A 361 -7.53 -15.78 -3.59
N LEU A 362 -8.49 -16.11 -4.47
CA LEU A 362 -9.90 -15.76 -4.26
C LEU A 362 -10.40 -16.24 -2.90
N SER A 363 -10.03 -17.47 -2.52
CA SER A 363 -10.41 -18.06 -1.23
C SER A 363 -9.85 -17.26 -0.05
N GLN A 364 -8.62 -16.75 -0.15
CA GLN A 364 -8.03 -15.90 0.88
C GLN A 364 -8.77 -14.57 1.01
N ILE A 365 -9.15 -13.93 -0.10
CA ILE A 365 -9.97 -12.71 -0.09
C ILE A 365 -11.33 -12.98 0.57
N LEU A 366 -12.02 -14.06 0.17
CA LEU A 366 -13.33 -14.41 0.71
C LEU A 366 -13.26 -14.77 2.20
N ARG A 367 -12.27 -15.55 2.63
CA ARG A 367 -12.03 -15.87 4.05
C ARG A 367 -11.76 -14.62 4.86
N ARG A 368 -10.96 -13.70 4.32
CA ARG A 368 -10.67 -12.44 5.01
C ARG A 368 -11.94 -11.61 5.18
N ALA A 369 -12.78 -11.54 4.15
CA ALA A 369 -14.09 -10.91 4.23
C ALA A 369 -14.96 -11.56 5.34
N PHE A 370 -14.97 -12.89 5.48
CA PHE A 370 -15.69 -13.58 6.55
C PHE A 370 -15.23 -13.17 7.95
N ARG A 371 -13.92 -13.08 8.16
CA ARG A 371 -13.33 -12.90 9.49
C ARG A 371 -13.34 -11.45 9.95
N THR A 372 -13.14 -10.50 9.04
CA THR A 372 -12.91 -9.10 9.41
C THR A 372 -14.16 -8.23 9.42
N LEU A 373 -15.13 -8.50 8.54
CA LEU A 373 -16.25 -7.58 8.34
C LEU A 373 -17.40 -7.83 9.29
N LEU A 374 -17.61 -9.08 9.70
CA LEU A 374 -18.71 -9.49 10.57
C LEU A 374 -18.24 -10.64 11.47
N PRO A 375 -17.24 -10.42 12.36
CA PRO A 375 -16.62 -11.48 13.14
C PRO A 375 -17.61 -12.16 14.07
N ARG A 376 -17.61 -13.48 14.07
CA ARG A 376 -18.41 -14.33 14.95
C ARG A 376 -17.68 -14.83 16.21
N HIS A 377 -16.52 -14.25 16.52
CA HIS A 377 -15.66 -14.72 17.61
C HIS A 377 -16.33 -14.67 18.99
N LYS A 378 -17.12 -13.64 19.25
CA LYS A 378 -17.77 -13.42 20.55
C LYS A 378 -19.11 -14.16 20.69
N ASP A 379 -19.87 -14.23 19.60
CA ASP A 379 -21.19 -14.86 19.55
C ASP A 379 -21.36 -15.57 18.21
N VAL A 380 -21.04 -16.86 18.19
CA VAL A 380 -20.97 -17.66 16.96
C VAL A 380 -22.32 -17.89 16.29
N ASN A 381 -23.40 -17.82 17.06
CA ASN A 381 -24.76 -18.10 16.59
C ASN A 381 -25.65 -16.85 16.63
N ASN A 382 -25.07 -15.66 16.67
CA ASN A 382 -25.82 -14.41 16.64
C ASN A 382 -26.70 -14.33 15.38
N PRO A 383 -28.03 -14.33 15.48
CA PRO A 383 -28.92 -14.39 14.32
C PRO A 383 -28.74 -13.19 13.36
N THR A 384 -28.45 -12.01 13.92
CA THR A 384 -28.23 -10.79 13.14
C THR A 384 -26.94 -10.88 12.34
N ILE A 385 -25.82 -11.30 12.96
CA ILE A 385 -24.54 -11.45 12.27
C ILE A 385 -24.63 -12.53 11.19
N ILE A 386 -25.32 -13.65 11.49
CA ILE A 386 -25.61 -14.72 10.51
C ILE A 386 -26.32 -14.15 9.28
N LYS A 387 -27.44 -13.46 9.50
CA LYS A 387 -28.26 -12.89 8.41
C LYS A 387 -27.45 -11.89 7.57
N SER A 388 -26.64 -11.07 8.23
CA SER A 388 -25.77 -10.07 7.59
C SER A 388 -24.74 -10.71 6.68
N GLN A 389 -24.02 -11.73 7.17
CA GLN A 389 -23.04 -12.46 6.36
C GLN A 389 -23.72 -13.16 5.17
N VAL A 390 -24.85 -13.83 5.37
CA VAL A 390 -25.57 -14.51 4.28
C VAL A 390 -26.00 -13.54 3.17
N LYS A 391 -26.53 -12.36 3.54
CA LYS A 391 -26.91 -11.32 2.59
C LYS A 391 -25.71 -10.77 1.84
N LEU A 392 -24.67 -10.39 2.58
CA LEU A 392 -23.42 -9.86 2.04
C LEU A 392 -22.82 -10.78 0.98
N PHE A 393 -22.60 -12.05 1.31
CA PHE A 393 -22.03 -13.01 0.36
C PHE A 393 -22.96 -13.30 -0.81
N GLY A 394 -24.28 -13.20 -0.60
CA GLY A 394 -25.22 -13.26 -1.71
C GLY A 394 -25.07 -12.12 -2.71
N TYR A 395 -24.61 -10.96 -2.29
CA TYR A 395 -24.37 -9.82 -3.16
C TYR A 395 -23.01 -9.88 -3.88
N LEU A 396 -22.11 -10.79 -3.48
CA LEU A 396 -20.84 -11.02 -4.15
C LEU A 396 -20.94 -11.94 -5.37
N GLU A 397 -22.05 -12.65 -5.57
CA GLU A 397 -22.21 -13.57 -6.72
C GLU A 397 -21.98 -12.89 -8.09
N PRO A 398 -22.61 -11.74 -8.41
CA PRO A 398 -22.38 -11.07 -9.70
C PRO A 398 -20.93 -10.63 -9.87
N LEU A 399 -20.26 -10.27 -8.78
CA LEU A 399 -18.86 -9.86 -8.77
C LEU A 399 -17.94 -11.03 -9.09
N ILE A 400 -18.14 -12.18 -8.43
CA ILE A 400 -17.34 -13.39 -8.71
C ILE A 400 -17.54 -13.84 -10.16
N LEU A 401 -18.78 -13.82 -10.67
CA LEU A 401 -19.05 -14.15 -12.08
C LEU A 401 -18.32 -13.22 -13.04
N LYS A 402 -18.42 -11.90 -12.82
CA LYS A 402 -17.67 -10.91 -13.59
C LYS A 402 -16.16 -11.15 -13.51
N GLN A 403 -15.66 -11.44 -12.31
CA GLN A 403 -14.24 -11.60 -12.07
C GLN A 403 -13.64 -12.79 -12.80
N LEU A 404 -14.43 -13.85 -12.92
CA LEU A 404 -14.07 -15.06 -13.65
C LEU A 404 -14.32 -14.91 -15.17
N GLY A 405 -14.76 -13.75 -15.65
CA GLY A 405 -15.12 -13.51 -17.06
C GLY A 405 -16.35 -14.31 -17.50
N LEU A 406 -17.26 -14.60 -16.59
CA LEU A 406 -18.44 -15.44 -16.81
C LEU A 406 -19.75 -14.64 -16.94
N ASP A 407 -19.69 -13.31 -16.81
CA ASP A 407 -20.84 -12.41 -16.89
C ASP A 407 -21.23 -12.02 -18.32
N ASN A 408 -20.37 -12.28 -19.30
CA ASN A 408 -20.64 -12.06 -20.73
C ASN A 408 -20.25 -13.28 -21.58
N PRO A 409 -21.21 -14.09 -22.07
CA PRO A 409 -20.89 -15.07 -23.10
C PRO A 409 -20.49 -14.32 -24.38
N HIS A 410 -19.23 -14.49 -24.82
CA HIS A 410 -18.77 -13.92 -26.08
C HIS A 410 -19.70 -14.34 -27.23
N THR A 411 -20.17 -13.37 -28.02
CA THR A 411 -21.10 -13.56 -29.15
C THR A 411 -20.55 -14.42 -30.30
N GLU A 412 -19.29 -14.85 -30.23
CA GLU A 412 -18.60 -15.70 -31.22
C GLU A 412 -18.04 -17.01 -30.63
N ALA A 413 -18.43 -17.37 -29.40
CA ALA A 413 -17.96 -18.60 -28.76
C ALA A 413 -18.54 -19.85 -29.44
N SER A 414 -17.72 -20.90 -29.58
CA SER A 414 -18.21 -22.22 -30.04
C SER A 414 -19.25 -22.79 -29.07
N GLU A 415 -20.06 -23.76 -29.52
CA GLU A 415 -21.04 -24.45 -28.66
C GLU A 415 -20.35 -25.13 -27.44
N GLU A 416 -19.15 -25.67 -27.65
CA GLU A 416 -18.34 -26.26 -26.58
C GLU A 416 -17.88 -25.20 -25.55
N ALA A 417 -17.41 -24.03 -26.01
CA ALA A 417 -17.01 -22.94 -25.14
C ALA A 417 -18.19 -22.37 -24.35
N THR A 418 -19.35 -22.24 -25.00
CA THR A 418 -20.60 -21.79 -24.36
C THR A 418 -21.06 -22.78 -23.28
N THR A 419 -20.97 -24.08 -23.55
CA THR A 419 -21.31 -25.13 -22.58
C THR A 419 -20.39 -25.08 -21.37
N ALA A 420 -19.08 -24.95 -21.58
CA ALA A 420 -18.09 -24.83 -20.51
C ALA A 420 -18.30 -23.57 -19.65
N ILE A 421 -18.66 -22.43 -20.26
CA ILE A 421 -19.00 -21.20 -19.52
C ILE A 421 -20.25 -21.42 -18.67
N ASN A 422 -21.31 -22.01 -19.23
CA ASN A 422 -22.56 -22.28 -18.51
C ASN A 422 -22.35 -23.23 -17.31
N GLU A 423 -21.50 -24.24 -17.46
CA GLU A 423 -21.13 -25.14 -16.36
C GLU A 423 -20.40 -24.40 -15.24
N LYS A 424 -19.46 -23.50 -15.57
CA LYS A 424 -18.78 -22.65 -14.57
C LYS A 424 -19.73 -21.70 -13.86
N VAL A 425 -20.64 -21.04 -14.59
CA VAL A 425 -21.67 -20.17 -14.00
C VAL A 425 -22.54 -20.96 -13.02
N LYS A 426 -22.96 -22.17 -13.40
CA LYS A 426 -23.74 -23.05 -12.53
C LYS A 426 -22.97 -23.43 -11.28
N ALA A 427 -21.70 -23.78 -11.42
CA ALA A 427 -20.85 -24.17 -10.30
C ALA A 427 -20.60 -23.00 -9.32
N VAL A 428 -20.44 -21.76 -9.80
CA VAL A 428 -20.39 -20.56 -8.94
C VAL A 428 -21.69 -20.37 -8.17
N LYS A 429 -22.85 -20.54 -8.82
CA LYS A 429 -24.16 -20.42 -8.16
C LYS A 429 -24.36 -21.49 -7.08
N GLU A 430 -23.96 -22.72 -7.37
CA GLU A 430 -24.01 -23.84 -6.42
C GLU A 430 -23.08 -23.58 -5.22
N PHE A 431 -21.88 -23.07 -5.47
CA PHE A 431 -20.94 -22.65 -4.43
C PHE A 431 -21.51 -21.55 -3.52
N ILE A 432 -22.10 -20.49 -4.09
CA ILE A 432 -22.74 -19.42 -3.31
C ILE A 432 -23.93 -19.95 -2.50
N ALA A 433 -24.74 -20.83 -3.08
CA ALA A 433 -25.84 -21.48 -2.36
C ALA A 433 -25.32 -22.34 -1.20
N PHE A 434 -24.23 -23.09 -1.41
CA PHE A 434 -23.56 -23.88 -0.39
C PHE A 434 -23.04 -23.01 0.76
N ILE A 435 -22.32 -21.92 0.46
CA ILE A 435 -21.88 -20.94 1.45
C ILE A 435 -23.05 -20.45 2.30
N LYS A 436 -24.10 -19.96 1.63
CA LYS A 436 -25.29 -19.43 2.32
C LYS A 436 -25.94 -20.49 3.21
N SER A 437 -25.94 -21.75 2.80
CA SER A 437 -26.46 -22.87 3.60
C SER A 437 -25.61 -23.11 4.84
N GLN A 438 -24.28 -23.19 4.69
CA GLN A 438 -23.37 -23.40 5.82
C GLN A 438 -23.47 -22.26 6.84
N LEU A 439 -23.38 -21.01 6.39
CA LEU A 439 -23.41 -19.85 7.29
C LEU A 439 -24.69 -19.72 8.13
N LYS A 440 -25.81 -20.29 7.68
CA LYS A 440 -27.09 -20.31 8.41
C LYS A 440 -27.15 -21.34 9.52
N GLN A 441 -26.24 -22.31 9.54
CA GLN A 441 -26.20 -23.32 10.57
C GLN A 441 -25.72 -22.73 11.90
N ASN A 442 -26.18 -23.35 12.99
CA ASN A 442 -25.63 -23.10 14.30
C ASN A 442 -24.38 -23.97 14.48
N TYR A 443 -23.39 -23.42 15.17
CA TYR A 443 -22.14 -24.09 15.50
C TYR A 443 -21.92 -24.07 17.00
N ASP A 444 -21.32 -25.13 17.54
CA ASP A 444 -21.03 -25.26 18.96
C ASP A 444 -19.90 -24.32 19.41
N SER A 445 -19.05 -23.89 18.47
CA SER A 445 -17.94 -22.98 18.73
C SER A 445 -17.48 -22.25 17.48
N TYR A 446 -16.75 -21.14 17.68
CA TYR A 446 -16.08 -20.45 16.58
C TYR A 446 -15.07 -21.35 15.86
N ALA A 447 -14.34 -22.22 16.58
CA ALA A 447 -13.39 -23.15 15.97
C ALA A 447 -14.06 -24.13 14.99
N GLN A 448 -15.27 -24.59 15.32
CA GLN A 448 -16.05 -25.45 14.41
C GLN A 448 -16.47 -24.68 13.15
N LEU A 449 -16.98 -23.45 13.30
CA LEU A 449 -17.30 -22.58 12.18
C LEU A 449 -16.06 -22.32 11.31
N ASP A 450 -14.90 -22.04 11.93
CA ASP A 450 -13.65 -21.73 11.22
C ASP A 450 -13.21 -22.92 10.34
N SER A 451 -13.32 -24.15 10.86
CA SER A 451 -13.06 -25.36 10.06
C SER A 451 -14.05 -25.57 8.90
N ILE A 452 -15.31 -25.15 9.04
CA ILE A 452 -16.26 -25.17 7.92
C ILE A 452 -15.91 -24.11 6.88
N ILE A 453 -15.52 -22.91 7.31
CA ILE A 453 -15.04 -21.85 6.41
C ILE A 453 -13.82 -22.34 5.62
N ASP A 454 -12.87 -23.05 6.25
CA ASP A 454 -11.73 -23.63 5.53
C ASP A 454 -12.16 -24.61 4.43
N LYS A 455 -13.15 -25.46 4.69
CA LYS A 455 -13.68 -26.39 3.67
C LYS A 455 -14.35 -25.64 2.52
N ILE A 456 -15.10 -24.57 2.83
CA ILE A 456 -15.66 -23.69 1.81
C ILE A 456 -14.54 -23.08 0.97
N MET A 457 -13.47 -22.60 1.59
CA MET A 457 -12.35 -21.98 0.89
C MET A 457 -11.63 -22.96 -0.05
N GLN A 458 -11.43 -24.20 0.40
CA GLN A 458 -10.87 -25.26 -0.45
C GLN A 458 -11.73 -25.52 -1.69
N GLN A 459 -13.05 -25.58 -1.53
CA GLN A 459 -13.98 -25.72 -2.66
C GLN A 459 -13.96 -24.51 -3.60
N ALA A 460 -13.77 -23.30 -3.06
CA ALA A 460 -13.60 -22.09 -3.86
C ALA A 460 -12.36 -22.19 -4.76
N ASP A 461 -11.24 -22.68 -4.21
CA ASP A 461 -10.00 -22.87 -4.96
C ASP A 461 -10.13 -23.98 -6.02
N GLU A 462 -10.83 -25.07 -5.71
CA GLU A 462 -11.13 -26.15 -6.67
C GLU A 462 -11.98 -25.65 -7.84
N LEU A 463 -12.96 -24.78 -7.58
CA LEU A 463 -13.85 -24.23 -8.59
C LEU A 463 -13.10 -23.37 -9.63
N VAL A 464 -12.13 -22.58 -9.18
CA VAL A 464 -11.34 -21.68 -10.04
C VAL A 464 -10.14 -22.40 -10.67
N GLY A 465 -9.72 -23.53 -10.09
CA GLY A 465 -8.67 -24.40 -10.61
C GLY A 465 -7.32 -23.70 -10.71
N SER A 466 -6.52 -24.06 -11.72
CA SER A 466 -5.22 -23.45 -12.01
C SER A 466 -5.31 -22.19 -12.89
N SER A 467 -6.44 -21.49 -12.86
CA SER A 467 -6.64 -20.27 -13.65
C SER A 467 -5.92 -19.08 -13.00
N ASP A 468 -5.41 -18.14 -13.82
CA ASP A 468 -4.92 -16.84 -13.34
C ASP A 468 -5.99 -16.09 -12.55
N ALA A 469 -7.27 -16.31 -12.88
CA ALA A 469 -8.44 -15.78 -12.17
C ALA A 469 -8.54 -16.22 -10.70
N LYS A 470 -7.61 -17.06 -10.23
CA LYS A 470 -7.46 -17.41 -8.82
C LYS A 470 -6.73 -16.32 -8.03
N TYR A 471 -5.84 -15.53 -8.62
CA TYR A 471 -4.87 -14.70 -7.88
C TYR A 471 -5.11 -13.20 -8.03
N PHE A 472 -5.01 -12.43 -6.95
CA PHE A 472 -5.48 -11.05 -6.86
C PHE A 472 -4.58 -10.17 -5.98
N ILE A 473 -4.52 -8.87 -6.29
CA ILE A 473 -3.81 -7.85 -5.51
C ILE A 473 -4.76 -6.66 -5.20
N PRO A 474 -5.56 -6.73 -4.12
CA PRO A 474 -6.36 -5.59 -3.66
C PRO A 474 -5.50 -4.56 -2.93
N PRO A 475 -5.83 -3.25 -2.94
CA PRO A 475 -5.21 -2.26 -2.05
C PRO A 475 -5.17 -2.68 -0.58
N ARG A 476 -6.19 -3.45 -0.19
CA ARG A 476 -6.35 -4.06 1.13
C ARG A 476 -5.21 -5.00 1.54
N ILE A 477 -4.52 -5.64 0.57
CA ILE A 477 -3.48 -6.65 0.84
C ILE A 477 -2.44 -6.16 1.83
N TYR A 478 -2.01 -4.92 1.63
CA TYR A 478 -1.03 -4.26 2.44
C TYR A 478 -1.54 -4.25 3.87
N VAL A 479 -2.68 -3.60 4.12
CA VAL A 479 -3.34 -3.49 5.43
C VAL A 479 -3.47 -4.85 6.13
N ASP A 480 -4.00 -5.85 5.45
CA ASP A 480 -4.24 -7.17 6.05
C ASP A 480 -2.95 -7.89 6.42
N LEU A 481 -1.94 -7.91 5.54
CA LEU A 481 -0.68 -8.58 5.80
C LEU A 481 0.17 -7.89 6.87
N GLY A 482 -0.02 -6.59 7.07
CA GLY A 482 0.62 -5.85 8.16
C GLY A 482 -0.11 -5.94 9.49
N GLN A 483 -1.28 -6.59 9.55
CA GLN A 483 -2.04 -6.81 10.77
C GLN A 483 -1.97 -8.29 11.14
N ASN A 484 -1.22 -8.62 12.20
CA ASN A 484 -1.27 -9.97 12.74
C ASN A 484 -2.61 -10.19 13.47
N ASP A 485 -3.56 -10.85 12.82
CA ASP A 485 -4.82 -11.29 13.43
C ASP A 485 -4.84 -12.79 13.76
N ASP A 486 -3.66 -13.42 13.77
CA ASP A 486 -3.44 -14.84 14.01
C ASP A 486 -4.21 -15.77 13.03
N ASP A 487 -4.67 -15.23 11.89
CA ASP A 487 -5.23 -16.04 10.80
C ASP A 487 -4.10 -16.54 9.89
N GLY A 488 -3.75 -17.82 10.03
CA GLY A 488 -2.71 -18.47 9.22
C GLY A 488 -3.04 -18.59 7.73
N ASN A 489 -4.23 -18.14 7.30
CA ASN A 489 -4.71 -18.25 5.93
C ASN A 489 -4.24 -17.11 5.01
N LEU A 490 -3.63 -16.05 5.51
CA LEU A 490 -3.04 -15.03 4.64
C LEU A 490 -1.88 -15.62 3.81
N PRO A 491 -1.60 -15.11 2.59
CA PRO A 491 -0.46 -15.57 1.81
C PRO A 491 0.82 -15.47 2.62
N GLN A 492 1.51 -16.60 2.74
CA GLN A 492 2.77 -16.67 3.48
C GLN A 492 3.93 -16.42 2.53
N GLY A 493 4.33 -15.15 2.43
CA GLY A 493 5.60 -14.79 1.79
C GLY A 493 6.79 -15.33 2.58
N TRP A 494 7.88 -15.60 1.87
CA TRP A 494 9.14 -16.05 2.49
C TRP A 494 10.15 -14.91 2.63
N GLY A 495 10.02 -13.81 1.89
CA GLY A 495 11.06 -12.78 1.81
C GLY A 495 11.05 -11.78 2.96
N PHE A 496 9.90 -11.21 3.26
CA PHE A 496 9.69 -10.24 4.34
C PHE A 496 8.21 -10.25 4.74
N LYS A 497 7.92 -9.67 5.89
CA LYS A 497 6.56 -9.36 6.33
C LYS A 497 6.28 -7.89 6.14
N LEU A 498 5.00 -7.55 6.01
CA LEU A 498 4.55 -6.18 6.21
C LEU A 498 4.23 -6.00 7.69
N ASN A 499 4.42 -4.79 8.20
CA ASN A 499 4.02 -4.42 9.55
C ASN A 499 3.35 -3.05 9.53
N THR A 500 2.12 -2.99 10.03
CA THR A 500 1.34 -1.75 10.09
C THR A 500 1.92 -0.81 11.14
N LEU A 501 2.41 0.35 10.71
CA LEU A 501 2.98 1.37 11.60
C LEU A 501 1.91 2.28 12.22
N GLY A 502 0.86 2.60 11.46
CA GLY A 502 -0.16 3.55 11.88
C GLY A 502 -0.94 4.12 10.70
N ALA A 503 -1.92 4.95 11.01
CA ALA A 503 -2.63 5.76 10.03
C ALA A 503 -1.93 7.13 9.87
N LEU A 504 -1.46 7.43 8.67
CA LEU A 504 -0.99 8.76 8.28
C LEU A 504 -2.16 9.72 8.20
N ILE A 505 -2.06 10.85 8.90
CA ILE A 505 -3.00 11.98 8.84
C ILE A 505 -2.22 13.30 8.83
N ASP A 506 -2.88 14.38 8.44
CA ASP A 506 -2.27 15.72 8.46
C ASP A 506 -1.73 16.06 9.86
N ARG A 507 -0.46 16.47 9.92
CA ARG A 507 0.23 16.80 11.17
C ARG A 507 -0.43 17.94 11.93
N GLY A 508 -1.04 18.90 11.23
CA GLY A 508 -1.74 20.04 11.80
C GLY A 508 -3.01 19.66 12.57
N ALA A 509 -3.57 18.47 12.34
CA ALA A 509 -4.70 17.95 13.12
C ALA A 509 -4.30 17.27 14.44
N ILE A 510 -3.00 17.13 14.73
CA ILE A 510 -2.51 16.41 15.92
C ILE A 510 -2.11 17.38 17.04
N ILE A 511 -2.74 17.17 18.19
CA ILE A 511 -2.48 17.80 19.48
C ILE A 511 -1.18 17.25 20.08
N ASN A 512 -0.30 18.14 20.55
CA ASN A 512 0.84 17.70 21.35
C ASN A 512 0.43 17.53 22.81
N THR A 513 0.23 16.29 23.26
CA THR A 513 0.00 15.97 24.68
C THR A 513 1.27 15.89 25.53
N THR A 514 2.44 16.27 24.98
CA THR A 514 3.61 16.51 25.82
C THR A 514 3.38 17.73 26.69
N THR A 515 3.42 17.50 28.00
CA THR A 515 3.54 18.51 29.07
C THR A 515 4.47 19.63 28.58
N PRO A 516 4.16 20.93 28.83
CA PRO A 516 4.87 22.03 28.19
C PRO A 516 6.37 21.87 28.37
N GLN A 517 7.11 21.77 27.25
CA GLN A 517 8.54 22.04 27.31
C GLN A 517 8.70 23.47 27.82
N PRO A 518 9.65 23.73 28.74
CA PRO A 518 10.00 25.10 29.10
C PRO A 518 10.29 25.88 27.81
N PRO A 519 9.90 27.16 27.73
CA PRO A 519 10.19 27.97 26.55
C PRO A 519 11.67 27.84 26.20
N ALA A 520 11.96 27.67 24.91
CA ALA A 520 13.33 27.65 24.43
C ALA A 520 14.09 28.86 25.02
N PRO A 521 15.33 28.67 25.51
CA PRO A 521 16.11 29.78 26.03
C PRO A 521 16.17 30.87 24.96
N GLN A 522 15.73 32.08 25.33
CA GLN A 522 15.82 33.23 24.44
C GLN A 522 17.27 33.38 23.96
N PRO A 523 17.48 33.77 22.69
CA PRO A 523 18.82 34.09 22.23
C PRO A 523 19.43 35.13 23.19
N PRO A 524 20.71 34.97 23.58
CA PRO A 524 21.36 35.93 24.45
C PRO A 524 21.23 37.32 23.80
N PRO A 525 20.88 38.37 24.58
CA PRO A 525 20.72 39.70 24.04
C PRO A 525 21.99 40.09 23.27
N GLU A 526 21.81 40.53 22.03
CA GLU A 526 22.89 41.09 21.22
C GLU A 526 23.63 42.14 22.06
N ILE A 527 24.90 41.86 22.32
CA ILE A 527 25.81 42.85 22.89
C ILE A 527 25.94 43.92 21.81
N PRO A 528 25.54 45.18 22.07
CA PRO A 528 25.69 46.24 21.08
C PRO A 528 27.17 46.35 20.71
N GLU A 529 27.47 46.27 19.41
CA GLU A 529 28.80 46.57 18.90
C GLU A 529 29.19 47.97 19.38
N THR A 530 30.20 48.04 20.24
CA THR A 530 30.86 49.30 20.57
C THR A 530 31.39 49.92 19.28
N PRO A 531 31.05 51.19 18.97
CA PRO A 531 31.59 51.86 17.80
C PRO A 531 33.13 51.98 17.93
N PRO A 532 33.87 51.90 16.81
CA PRO A 532 35.32 52.04 16.85
C PRO A 532 35.71 53.41 17.41
N GLU A 533 36.54 53.40 18.45
CA GLU A 533 37.14 54.59 19.04
C GLU A 533 37.91 55.38 17.98
N ASN A 534 37.56 56.66 17.89
CA ASN A 534 38.22 57.66 17.07
C ASN A 534 39.73 57.73 17.40
N ASN A 535 40.56 57.53 16.38
CA ASN A 535 41.99 57.84 16.42
C ASN A 535 42.23 59.29 16.90
N PRO A 536 43.12 59.53 17.88
CA PRO A 536 43.49 60.89 18.26
C PRO A 536 44.44 61.52 17.22
N PRO A 537 44.41 62.86 17.05
CA PRO A 537 45.11 63.55 15.98
C PRO A 537 46.64 63.59 16.18
N ARG A 538 47.37 63.28 15.10
CA ARG A 538 48.83 63.44 14.94
C ARG A 538 49.30 64.82 15.40
N ARG A 539 50.08 64.87 16.48
CA ARG A 539 50.91 66.04 16.83
C ARG A 539 52.18 66.06 15.97
N LYS A 540 52.40 67.22 15.36
CA LYS A 540 53.61 67.63 14.64
C LYS A 540 54.84 67.54 15.56
N SER A 541 55.88 66.87 15.10
CA SER A 541 57.23 66.94 15.66
C SER A 541 58.08 67.84 14.74
N GLN A 542 58.57 68.94 15.30
CA GLN A 542 59.52 69.86 14.68
C GLN A 542 60.92 69.22 14.61
N MET A 543 61.63 69.55 13.54
CA MET A 543 63.05 69.26 13.33
C MET A 543 63.93 69.74 14.48
N ARG A 544 64.94 68.92 14.83
CA ARG A 544 66.35 69.28 14.71
C ARG A 544 67.16 68.05 14.31
#